data_AF-A0A6V7L4L8-F1
#
_entry.id   AF-A0A6V7L4L8-F1
#
_cell.length_a   1.000
_cell.length_b   1.000
_cell.length_c   1.000
_cell.angle_alpha   90.00
_cell.angle_beta   90.00
_cell.angle_gamma   90.00
#
_symmetry.space_group_name_H-M   'P 1'
#
loop_
_entity.id
_entity.type
_entity.pdbx_description
1 polymer ?
#
loop_
_entity_poly.entity_id
_entity_poly.type
_entity_poly.pdbx_seq_one_letter_code
_entity_poly.pdbx_strand_id
1 'polypeptide(L)'
;LKIIKEAQQQHGLRHGDYQRYRGYCSRRLRRLRKVLKVPQGDRRHFKRRDISAAMVHDDKFLQVPLTMAERAWSYAMQLRIEANTEPRKKFHLISRLRKAAAYALQLQELIE
;
A
#
# COMPACT_ATOMS: atom_id res chain seq x y z
N LEU A 1 -3.01 14.39 -6.50
CA LEU A 1 -3.39 13.02 -6.96
C LEU A 1 -4.86 12.74 -6.66
N LYS A 2 -5.75 12.98 -7.64
CA LYS A 2 -7.21 12.83 -7.53
C LYS A 2 -7.63 11.41 -7.13
N ILE A 3 -6.98 10.41 -7.72
CA ILE A 3 -7.22 8.96 -7.48
C ILE A 3 -7.10 8.58 -6.00
N ILE A 4 -6.08 9.09 -5.31
CA ILE A 4 -5.86 8.77 -3.89
C ILE A 4 -6.96 9.41 -3.05
N LYS A 5 -7.25 10.70 -3.26
CA LYS A 5 -8.25 11.43 -2.47
C LYS A 5 -9.65 10.84 -2.60
N GLU A 6 -10.05 10.45 -3.81
CA GLU A 6 -11.34 9.78 -4.04
C GLU A 6 -11.40 8.42 -3.34
N ALA A 7 -10.37 7.59 -3.51
CA ALA A 7 -10.31 6.28 -2.85
C ALA A 7 -10.31 6.39 -1.33
N GLN A 8 -9.59 7.38 -0.77
CA GLN A 8 -9.57 7.65 0.66
C GLN A 8 -10.97 8.03 1.17
N GLN A 9 -11.62 9.00 0.52
CA GLN A 9 -12.95 9.46 0.90
C GLN A 9 -14.00 8.33 0.83
N GLN A 10 -13.98 7.53 -0.23
CA GLN A 10 -14.95 6.45 -0.44
C GLN A 10 -14.76 5.26 0.50
N HIS A 11 -13.54 5.02 0.99
CA HIS A 11 -13.18 3.78 1.70
C HIS A 11 -12.76 3.98 3.16
N GLY A 12 -13.31 4.98 3.84
CA GLY A 12 -13.30 5.09 5.30
C GLY A 12 -12.66 6.37 5.85
N LEU A 13 -11.76 7.01 5.10
CA LEU A 13 -11.04 8.19 5.60
C LEU A 13 -11.92 9.43 5.71
N ARG A 14 -13.09 9.46 5.06
CA ARG A 14 -14.12 10.48 5.33
C ARG A 14 -14.52 10.52 6.82
N HIS A 15 -14.43 9.38 7.51
CA HIS A 15 -14.75 9.24 8.93
C HIS A 15 -13.51 8.91 9.78
N GLY A 16 -12.29 9.07 9.24
CA GLY A 16 -11.05 8.74 9.96
C GLY A 16 -10.76 7.24 10.14
N ASP A 17 -11.46 6.36 9.43
CA ASP A 17 -11.28 4.90 9.56
C ASP A 17 -10.11 4.38 8.71
N TYR A 18 -8.91 4.48 9.28
CA TYR A 18 -7.67 3.99 8.69
C TYR A 18 -7.60 2.46 8.58
N GLN A 19 -8.30 1.73 9.46
CA GLN A 19 -8.30 0.26 9.42
C GLN A 19 -9.08 -0.24 8.20
N ARG A 20 -10.24 0.37 7.92
CA ARG A 20 -11.05 0.07 6.74
C ARG A 20 -10.33 0.43 5.45
N TYR A 21 -9.68 1.59 5.38
CA TYR A 21 -8.89 1.98 4.21
C TYR A 21 -7.73 1.00 3.94
N ARG A 22 -6.98 0.62 4.99
CA ARG A 22 -5.94 -0.43 4.89
C ARG A 22 -6.47 -1.76 4.35
N GLY A 23 -7.68 -2.15 4.79
CA GLY A 23 -8.37 -3.34 4.30
C GLY A 23 -8.73 -3.24 2.82
N TYR A 24 -9.22 -2.07 2.39
CA TYR A 24 -9.47 -1.78 0.97
C TYR A 24 -8.18 -1.89 0.13
N CYS A 25 -7.09 -1.22 0.54
CA CYS A 25 -5.81 -1.29 -0.17
C CYS A 25 -5.31 -2.74 -0.29
N SER A 26 -5.45 -3.54 0.77
CA SER A 26 -5.06 -4.96 0.74
C SER A 26 -5.86 -5.78 -0.28
N ARG A 27 -7.20 -5.59 -0.33
CA ARG A 27 -8.05 -6.27 -1.32
C ARG A 27 -7.78 -5.78 -2.74
N ARG A 28 -7.60 -4.47 -2.94
CA ARG A 28 -7.26 -3.88 -4.24
C ARG A 28 -5.93 -4.44 -4.74
N LEU A 29 -4.89 -4.47 -3.90
CA LEU A 29 -3.59 -5.03 -4.25
C LEU A 29 -3.68 -6.50 -4.67
N ARG A 30 -4.47 -7.32 -3.96
CA ARG A 30 -4.71 -8.72 -4.32
C ARG A 30 -5.36 -8.85 -5.70
N ARG A 31 -6.38 -8.04 -5.99
CA ARG A 31 -7.06 -8.04 -7.29
C ARG A 31 -6.14 -7.58 -8.42
N LEU A 32 -5.42 -6.48 -8.23
CA LEU A 32 -4.45 -5.95 -9.19
C LEU A 32 -3.41 -7.02 -9.56
N ARG A 33 -2.79 -7.64 -8.56
CA ARG A 33 -1.79 -8.69 -8.80
C ARG A 33 -2.35 -9.92 -9.52
N LYS A 34 -3.62 -10.27 -9.28
CA LYS A 34 -4.30 -11.36 -10.00
C LYS A 34 -4.53 -11.00 -11.47
N VAL A 35 -5.02 -9.79 -11.75
CA VAL A 35 -5.28 -9.31 -13.12
C VAL A 35 -3.98 -9.18 -13.91
N LEU A 36 -2.93 -8.63 -13.29
CA LEU A 36 -1.62 -8.43 -13.89
C LEU A 36 -0.76 -9.70 -13.95
N LYS A 37 -1.29 -10.85 -13.53
CA LYS A 37 -0.58 -12.15 -13.50
C LYS A 37 0.77 -12.10 -12.76
N VAL A 38 0.85 -11.31 -11.70
CA VAL A 38 2.01 -11.17 -10.80
C VAL A 38 1.68 -11.61 -9.36
N PRO A 39 1.29 -12.87 -9.13
CA PRO A 39 1.09 -13.38 -7.79
C PRO A 39 2.42 -13.44 -7.02
N GLN A 40 2.41 -13.13 -5.72
CA GLN A 40 3.61 -13.23 -4.86
C GLN A 40 3.81 -14.65 -4.31
N GLY A 41 3.50 -15.66 -5.11
CA GLY A 41 3.53 -17.07 -4.74
C GLY A 41 2.15 -17.69 -4.51
N ASP A 42 2.19 -18.94 -4.05
CA ASP A 42 1.04 -19.80 -3.86
C ASP A 42 0.71 -19.95 -2.37
N ARG A 43 -0.33 -20.72 -2.05
CA ARG A 43 -0.75 -20.97 -0.67
C ARG A 43 0.37 -21.54 0.22
N ARG A 44 1.34 -22.26 -0.35
CA ARG A 44 2.43 -22.92 0.37
C ARG A 44 3.78 -22.23 0.27
N HIS A 45 4.03 -21.46 -0.79
CA HIS A 45 5.35 -20.91 -1.08
C HIS A 45 5.25 -19.43 -1.44
N PHE A 46 6.01 -18.60 -0.75
CA PHE A 46 6.16 -17.20 -1.12
C PHE A 46 7.19 -17.08 -2.26
N LYS A 47 6.82 -16.35 -3.32
CA LYS A 47 7.73 -15.98 -4.40
C LYS A 47 7.68 -14.47 -4.57
N ARG A 48 8.76 -13.78 -4.22
CA ARG A 48 8.82 -12.33 -4.41
C ARG A 48 8.76 -12.01 -5.90
N ARG A 49 7.69 -11.33 -6.30
CA ARG A 49 7.53 -10.72 -7.63
C ARG A 49 7.39 -9.23 -7.42
N ASP A 50 8.49 -8.54 -7.66
CA ASP A 50 8.51 -7.08 -7.72
C ASP A 50 8.20 -6.65 -9.16
N ILE A 51 7.74 -5.40 -9.31
CA ILE A 51 7.43 -4.84 -10.62
C ILE A 51 8.72 -4.22 -11.14
N SER A 52 9.23 -4.71 -12.26
CA SER A 52 10.35 -4.09 -12.97
C SER A 52 9.85 -3.13 -14.03
N ALA A 53 10.66 -2.15 -14.41
CA ALA A 53 10.34 -1.18 -15.46
C ALA A 53 9.96 -1.86 -16.78
N ALA A 54 10.66 -2.95 -17.12
CA ALA A 54 10.38 -3.76 -18.32
C ALA A 54 8.97 -4.39 -18.35
N MET A 55 8.29 -4.52 -17.20
CA MET A 55 6.92 -5.06 -17.10
C MET A 55 5.84 -3.98 -17.20
N VAL A 56 6.22 -2.69 -17.14
CA VAL A 56 5.28 -1.57 -17.13
C VAL A 56 4.80 -1.32 -18.55
N HIS A 57 3.76 -2.04 -18.95
CA HIS A 57 3.07 -1.84 -20.22
C HIS A 57 1.70 -1.15 -20.06
N ASP A 58 1.19 -1.09 -18.83
CA ASP A 58 -0.13 -0.53 -18.47
C ASP A 58 0.02 0.24 -17.15
N ASP A 59 -0.66 1.38 -17.02
CA ASP A 59 -0.75 2.20 -15.80
C ASP A 59 -1.13 1.37 -14.56
N LYS A 60 -1.84 0.25 -14.73
CA LYS A 60 -2.18 -0.68 -13.65
C LYS A 60 -0.95 -1.24 -12.94
N PHE A 61 0.19 -1.38 -13.61
CA PHE A 61 1.45 -1.79 -12.98
C PHE A 61 1.93 -0.74 -11.98
N LEU A 62 1.84 0.55 -12.32
CA LEU A 62 2.16 1.67 -11.42
C LEU A 62 1.22 1.74 -10.21
N GLN A 63 -0.03 1.30 -10.36
CA GLN A 63 -0.97 1.25 -9.23
C GLN A 63 -0.58 0.23 -8.14
N VAL A 64 0.29 -0.74 -8.43
CA VAL A 64 0.74 -1.74 -7.44
C VAL A 64 1.63 -1.11 -6.37
N PRO A 65 2.80 -0.51 -6.68
CA PRO A 65 3.63 0.16 -5.68
C PRO A 65 2.89 1.32 -5.01
N LEU A 66 2.04 2.06 -5.75
CA LEU A 66 1.17 3.09 -5.18
C LEU A 66 0.24 2.52 -4.08
N THR A 67 -0.47 1.42 -4.38
CA THR A 67 -1.37 0.78 -3.39
C THR A 67 -0.59 0.18 -2.21
N MET A 68 0.65 -0.27 -2.44
CA MET A 68 1.53 -0.77 -1.39
C MET A 68 1.99 0.35 -0.45
N ALA A 69 2.34 1.52 -0.98
CA ALA A 69 2.66 2.72 -0.23
C ALA A 69 1.45 3.18 0.61
N GLU A 70 0.27 3.33 -0.02
CA GLU A 70 -0.97 3.73 0.65
C GLU A 70 -1.35 2.78 1.79
N ARG A 71 -1.20 1.46 1.58
CA ARG A 71 -1.47 0.47 2.64
C ARG A 71 -0.52 0.64 3.83
N ALA A 72 0.76 0.87 3.58
CA ALA A 72 1.76 1.05 4.64
C ALA A 72 1.51 2.37 5.39
N TRP A 73 1.23 3.45 4.68
CA TRP A 73 0.85 4.74 5.24
C TRP A 73 -0.41 4.65 6.09
N SER A 74 -1.48 4.03 5.58
CA SER A 74 -2.74 3.84 6.31
C SER A 74 -2.53 3.09 7.62
N TYR A 75 -1.65 2.09 7.63
CA TYR A 75 -1.31 1.38 8.85
C TYR A 75 -0.50 2.27 9.82
N ALA A 76 0.45 3.06 9.32
CA ALA A 76 1.15 4.02 10.15
C ALA A 76 0.19 5.02 10.81
N MET A 77 -0.82 5.50 10.08
CA MET A 77 -1.82 6.43 10.62
C MET A 77 -2.75 5.77 11.65
N GLN A 78 -3.14 4.51 11.47
CA GLN A 78 -3.83 3.74 12.50
C GLN A 78 -2.97 3.63 13.78
N LEU A 79 -1.70 3.24 13.63
CA LEU A 79 -0.76 3.12 14.74
C LEU A 79 -0.50 4.47 15.43
N ARG A 80 -0.64 5.58 14.72
CA ARG A 80 -0.52 6.94 15.29
C ARG A 80 -1.62 7.22 16.31
N ILE A 81 -2.84 6.76 16.03
CA ILE A 81 -3.97 6.89 16.96
C ILE A 81 -3.77 5.94 18.16
N GLU A 82 -3.42 4.67 17.90
CA GLU A 82 -3.15 3.68 18.95
C GLU A 82 -1.97 4.09 19.86
N ALA A 83 -1.00 4.85 19.33
CA ALA A 83 0.16 5.32 20.09
C ALA A 83 -0.18 6.35 21.17
N ASN A 84 -1.40 6.93 21.16
CA ASN A 84 -1.85 7.82 22.24
C ASN A 84 -2.08 7.05 23.55
N THR A 85 -2.52 5.79 23.47
CA THR A 85 -2.72 4.90 24.63
C THR A 85 -1.55 3.94 24.82
N GLU A 86 -0.88 3.52 23.73
CA GLU A 86 0.25 2.59 23.77
C GLU A 86 1.50 3.18 23.09
N PRO A 87 2.37 3.92 23.81
CA PRO A 87 3.51 4.63 23.21
C PRO A 87 4.49 3.73 22.43
N ARG A 88 4.57 2.43 22.78
CA ARG A 88 5.41 1.44 22.08
C ARG A 88 5.01 1.24 20.60
N LYS A 89 3.78 1.58 20.22
CA LYS A 89 3.31 1.56 18.82
C LYS A 89 4.05 2.55 17.92
N LYS A 90 4.68 3.60 18.48
CA LYS A 90 5.48 4.58 17.72
C LYS A 90 6.63 3.92 16.94
N PHE A 91 7.28 2.90 17.49
CA PHE A 91 8.34 2.18 16.78
C PHE A 91 7.80 1.49 15.51
N HIS A 92 6.62 0.86 15.62
CA HIS A 92 5.98 0.21 14.48
C HIS A 92 5.50 1.24 13.45
N LEU A 93 4.95 2.37 13.91
CA LEU A 93 4.56 3.48 13.05
C LEU A 93 5.72 3.94 12.17
N ILE A 94 6.89 4.21 12.77
CA ILE A 94 8.08 4.67 12.03
C ILE A 94 8.51 3.63 11.00
N SER A 95 8.54 2.34 11.37
CA SER A 95 8.84 1.25 10.43
C SER A 95 7.87 1.21 9.25
N ARG A 96 6.57 1.45 9.49
CA ARG A 96 5.54 1.51 8.43
C ARG A 96 5.72 2.72 7.51
N LEU A 97 6.08 3.89 8.05
CA LEU A 97 6.38 5.08 7.24
C LEU A 97 7.62 4.88 6.37
N ARG A 98 8.70 4.32 6.92
CA ARG A 98 9.91 3.96 6.14
C ARG A 98 9.56 3.04 4.98
N LYS A 99 8.70 2.04 5.23
CA LYS A 99 8.21 1.12 4.20
C LYS A 99 7.33 1.81 3.15
N ALA A 100 6.51 2.78 3.55
CA ALA A 100 5.71 3.56 2.61
C ALA A 100 6.60 4.42 1.70
N ALA A 101 7.61 5.07 2.27
CA ALA A 101 8.60 5.85 1.51
C ALA A 101 9.38 4.97 0.52
N ALA A 102 9.83 3.78 0.94
CA ALA A 102 10.49 2.84 0.05
C ALA A 102 9.62 2.44 -1.17
N TYR A 103 8.31 2.25 -0.97
CA TYR A 103 7.39 1.97 -2.08
C TYR A 103 7.10 3.18 -2.96
N ALA A 104 7.16 4.40 -2.41
CA ALA A 104 7.05 5.62 -3.20
C ALA A 104 8.29 5.83 -4.08
N LEU A 105 9.49 5.56 -3.54
CA LEU A 105 10.73 5.57 -4.32
C LEU A 105 10.71 4.53 -5.44
N GLN A 106 10.29 3.30 -5.15
CA GLN A 106 10.09 2.29 -6.19
C GLN A 106 9.08 2.72 -7.26
N LEU A 107 8.04 3.47 -6.90
CA LEU A 107 7.11 4.02 -7.88
C LEU A 107 7.78 5.08 -8.75
N GLN A 108 8.59 5.96 -8.15
CA GLN A 108 9.33 7.00 -8.86
C GLN A 108 10.32 6.38 -9.87
N GLU A 109 11.09 5.37 -9.46
CA GLU A 109 12.02 4.61 -10.32
C GLU A 109 11.33 3.90 -11.50
N LEU A 110 10.02 3.67 -11.43
CA LEU A 110 9.25 3.06 -12.53
C LEU A 110 8.64 4.09 -13.49
N ILE A 111 8.68 5.37 -13.12
CA ILE A 111 8.14 6.49 -13.92
C ILE A 111 9.28 7.25 -14.61
N GLU A 112 10.46 7.32 -13.99
CA GLU A 112 11.70 7.83 -14.59
C GLU A 112 12.28 6.85 -15.63
#